data_AF-A0A8X6VQ86-F1
#
_entry.id   AF-A0A8X6VQ86-F1
#
_cell.length_a   1.000
_cell.length_b   1.000
_cell.length_c   1.000
_cell.angle_alpha   90.00
_cell.angle_beta   90.00
_cell.angle_gamma   90.00
#
_symmetry.space_group_name_H-M   'P 1'
#
loop_
_entity.id
_entity.type
_entity.pdbx_description
1 polymer ?
#
loop_
_entity_poly.entity_id
_entity_poly.type
_entity_poly.pdbx_seq_one_letter_code
_entity_poly.pdbx_strand_id
1 'polypeptide(L)'
;MLPIKHPSITVYHPQANPVEQKNRDLKPQLAILVQDKHECWSEKLPFIHFALNTAKCKTTGQTAAFLNFGRELRTPSEVVNDI
;
A
#
# COMPACT_ATOMS: atom_id res chain seq x y z
N MET A 1 -8.23 22.12 -16.49
CA MET A 1 -8.31 21.73 -15.07
C MET A 1 -9.46 20.75 -14.91
N LEU A 2 -9.22 19.57 -14.33
CA LEU A 2 -10.28 18.61 -14.03
C LEU A 2 -11.10 19.14 -12.83
N PRO A 3 -12.43 18.99 -12.80
CA PRO A 3 -13.27 19.42 -11.67
C PRO A 3 -13.14 18.43 -10.51
N ILE A 4 -12.00 18.48 -9.81
CA ILE A 4 -11.73 17.63 -8.65
C ILE A 4 -12.12 18.40 -7.39
N LYS A 5 -12.99 17.80 -6.56
CA LYS A 5 -13.32 18.34 -5.24
C LYS A 5 -12.15 18.07 -4.30
N HIS A 6 -11.66 19.13 -3.64
CA HIS A 6 -10.65 19.01 -2.60
C HIS A 6 -11.33 19.02 -1.23
N PRO A 7 -11.44 17.87 -0.54
CA PRO A 7 -11.99 17.84 0.80
C PRO A 7 -11.02 18.56 1.76
N SER A 8 -11.56 19.48 2.56
CA SER A 8 -10.80 20.16 3.62
C SER A 8 -11.08 19.50 4.97
N ILE A 9 -10.01 19.28 5.74
CA ILE A 9 -10.08 18.72 7.08
C ILE A 9 -9.88 19.89 8.06
N THR A 10 -10.62 19.91 9.16
CA THR A 10 -10.45 20.93 10.20
C THR A 10 -9.05 20.84 10.81
N VAL A 11 -8.48 22.01 11.12
CA VAL A 11 -7.16 22.11 11.74
C VAL A 11 -7.16 21.36 13.08
N TYR A 12 -6.06 20.65 13.38
CA TYR A 12 -5.89 19.83 14.59
C TYR A 12 -6.84 18.64 14.73
N HIS A 13 -7.42 18.13 13.63
CA HIS A 13 -8.24 16.93 13.64
C HIS A 13 -7.63 15.77 12.80
N PRO A 14 -6.47 15.22 13.20
CA PRO A 14 -5.75 14.17 12.45
C PRO A 14 -6.53 12.85 12.36
N GLN A 15 -7.55 12.66 13.20
CA GLN A 15 -8.41 11.47 13.19
C GLN A 15 -9.30 11.40 11.94
N ALA A 16 -9.78 12.55 11.46
CA ALA A 16 -10.54 12.63 10.22
C ALA A 16 -9.65 12.69 8.97
N ASN A 17 -8.32 12.63 9.13
CA ASN A 17 -7.40 12.59 8.01
C ASN A 17 -7.14 11.13 7.57
N PRO A 18 -7.79 10.65 6.48
CA PRO A 18 -7.58 9.28 6.02
C PRO A 18 -6.13 9.03 5.60
N VAL A 19 -5.40 10.07 5.17
CA VAL A 19 -3.97 9.95 4.80
C VAL A 19 -3.14 9.63 6.03
N GLU A 20 -3.39 10.30 7.15
CA GLU A 20 -2.66 10.02 8.39
C GLU A 20 -3.00 8.65 8.95
N GLN A 21 -4.27 8.23 8.90
CA GLN A 21 -4.66 6.89 9.29
C GLN A 21 -3.92 5.83 8.48
N LYS A 22 -3.91 5.96 7.15
CA LYS A 22 -3.16 5.04 6.28
C LYS A 22 -1.67 5.06 6.57
N ASN A 23 -1.08 6.23 6.79
CA ASN A 23 0.35 6.34 7.12
C ASN A 23 0.69 5.67 8.45
N ARG A 24 -0.20 5.72 9.46
CA ARG A 24 0.00 5.00 10.73
C ARG A 24 0.05 3.49 10.54
N ASP A 25 -0.75 2.95 9.63
CA ASP A 25 -0.78 1.51 9.34
C ASP A 25 0.39 1.06 8.46
N LEU A 26 0.83 1.93 7.54
CA LEU A 26 1.89 1.63 6.57
C LEU A 26 3.29 1.71 7.18
N LYS A 27 3.55 2.66 8.07
CA LYS A 27 4.89 2.89 8.65
C LYS A 27 5.46 1.64 9.36
N PRO A 28 4.71 0.91 10.20
CA PRO A 28 5.22 -0.32 10.83
C PRO A 28 5.53 -1.41 9.80
N GLN A 29 4.69 -1.57 8.78
CA GLN A 29 4.88 -2.57 7.72
C GLN A 29 6.12 -2.23 6.87
N LEU A 30 6.30 -0.96 6.53
CA LEU A 30 7.50 -0.45 5.88
C LEU A 30 8.75 -0.73 6.72
N ALA A 31 8.72 -0.45 8.02
CA ALA A 31 9.85 -0.71 8.92
C ALA A 31 10.23 -2.21 8.94
N ILE A 32 9.23 -3.09 9.03
CA ILE A 32 9.45 -4.55 9.00
C ILE A 32 10.06 -5.01 7.67
N LEU A 33 9.56 -4.49 6.54
CA LEU A 33 10.01 -4.91 5.20
C LEU A 33 11.38 -4.33 4.83
N VAL A 34 11.72 -3.14 5.33
CA VAL A 34 13.01 -2.49 5.08
C VAL A 34 14.13 -3.15 5.90
N GLN A 35 13.80 -3.67 7.09
CA GLN A 35 14.76 -4.25 8.05
C GLN A 35 15.92 -3.28 8.32
N ASP A 36 17.15 -3.75 8.48
CA ASP A 36 18.32 -2.92 8.80
C ASP A 36 18.79 -2.01 7.66
N LYS A 37 18.26 -2.16 6.44
CA LYS A 37 18.69 -1.41 5.25
C LYS A 37 17.87 -0.14 5.03
N HIS A 38 17.79 0.70 6.05
CA HIS A 38 17.00 1.94 6.02
C HIS A 38 17.48 2.96 4.98
N GLU A 39 18.74 2.93 4.57
CA GLU A 39 19.31 3.87 3.59
C GLU A 39 18.78 3.65 2.17
N CYS A 40 18.39 2.42 1.83
CA CYS A 40 17.92 2.04 0.48
C CYS A 40 16.40 1.83 0.42
N TRP A 41 15.64 2.43 1.33
CA TRP A 41 14.19 2.21 1.44
C TRP A 41 13.44 2.60 0.16
N SER A 42 13.91 3.61 -0.57
CA SER A 42 13.32 4.10 -1.82
C SER A 42 13.36 3.05 -2.93
N GLU A 43 14.49 2.33 -3.06
CA GLU A 43 14.65 1.24 -4.03
C GLU A 43 13.76 0.04 -3.68
N LYS A 44 13.47 -0.15 -2.39
CA LYS A 44 12.58 -1.21 -1.91
C LYS A 44 11.09 -0.87 -2.06
N LEU A 45 10.72 0.39 -2.31
CA LEU A 45 9.32 0.82 -2.39
C LEU A 45 8.46 -0.01 -3.35
N PRO A 46 8.90 -0.36 -4.58
CA PRO A 46 8.09 -1.18 -5.47
C PRO A 46 7.79 -2.56 -4.88
N PHE A 47 8.77 -3.20 -4.23
CA PHE A 47 8.60 -4.49 -3.58
C PHE A 47 7.65 -4.40 -2.39
N ILE A 48 7.76 -3.35 -1.59
CA ILE A 48 6.88 -3.12 -0.44
C ILE A 48 5.46 -2.85 -0.91
N HIS A 49 5.29 -2.02 -1.93
CA HIS A 49 4.00 -1.76 -2.53
C HIS A 49 3.37 -3.04 -3.09
N PHE A 50 4.15 -3.90 -3.74
CA PHE A 50 3.69 -5.21 -4.19
C PHE A 50 3.21 -6.08 -3.02
N ALA A 51 4.05 -6.24 -1.98
CA ALA A 51 3.74 -7.04 -0.79
C ALA A 51 2.46 -6.56 -0.08
N LEU A 52 2.28 -5.24 0.05
CA LEU A 52 1.08 -4.64 0.63
C LEU A 52 -0.17 -4.91 -0.21
N ASN A 53 -0.05 -4.92 -1.53
CA ASN A 53 -1.19 -5.18 -2.41
C ASN A 53 -1.61 -6.66 -2.42
N THR A 54 -0.66 -7.58 -2.25
CA THR A 54 -0.91 -9.04 -2.22
C THR A 54 -1.20 -9.57 -0.82
N ALA A 55 -0.98 -8.79 0.23
CA ALA A 55 -1.31 -9.20 1.60
C ALA A 55 -2.83 -9.25 1.82
N LYS A 56 -3.33 -10.34 2.40
CA LYS A 56 -4.73 -10.45 2.79
C LYS A 56 -5.02 -9.60 4.00
N CYS A 57 -6.04 -8.75 3.89
CA CYS A 57 -6.54 -7.99 5.03
C CYS A 57 -7.36 -8.90 5.95
N LYS A 58 -7.08 -8.89 7.26
CA LYS A 58 -7.78 -9.75 8.24
C LYS A 58 -9.28 -9.48 8.35
N THR A 59 -9.70 -8.22 8.14
CA THR A 59 -11.10 -7.82 8.30
C THR A 59 -11.93 -8.15 7.07
N THR A 60 -11.40 -7.95 5.86
CA THR A 60 -12.12 -8.21 4.61
C THR A 60 -11.86 -9.60 4.04
N GLY A 61 -10.78 -10.28 4.47
CA GLY A 61 -10.35 -11.57 3.94
C GLY A 61 -9.75 -11.53 2.53
N GLN A 62 -9.73 -10.34 1.91
CA GLN A 62 -9.31 -10.11 0.52
C GLN A 62 -8.01 -9.32 0.46
N THR A 63 -7.31 -9.42 -0.67
CA THR A 63 -6.13 -8.59 -0.96
C THR A 63 -6.55 -7.24 -1.55
N ALA A 64 -5.72 -6.22 -1.39
CA ALA A 64 -5.99 -4.93 -2.02
C ALA A 64 -5.90 -5.01 -3.55
N ALA A 65 -5.05 -5.90 -4.08
CA ALA A 65 -4.98 -6.21 -5.49
C ALA A 65 -6.33 -6.68 -6.03
N PHE A 66 -6.93 -7.69 -5.39
CA PHE A 66 -8.22 -8.24 -5.81
C PHE A 66 -9.33 -7.19 -5.73
N LEU A 67 -9.38 -6.40 -4.66
CA LEU A 67 -10.41 -5.36 -4.50
C LEU A 67 -10.31 -4.24 -5.54
N ASN A 68 -9.10 -3.87 -5.98
CA ASN A 68 -8.92 -2.78 -6.95
C ASN A 68 -9.00 -3.25 -8.41
N PHE A 69 -8.50 -4.45 -8.71
CA PHE A 69 -8.34 -4.94 -10.09
C PHE A 69 -9.23 -6.13 -10.45
N GLY A 70 -9.95 -6.71 -9.49
CA GLY A 70 -10.73 -7.93 -9.67
C GLY A 70 -9.88 -9.20 -9.86
N ARG A 71 -8.57 -9.11 -9.67
CA ARG A 71 -7.62 -10.23 -9.78
C ARG A 71 -6.41 -10.01 -8.88
N GLU A 72 -5.71 -11.09 -8.56
CA GLU A 72 -4.44 -11.02 -7.84
C GLU A 72 -3.32 -10.48 -8.74
N LEU A 73 -2.33 -9.82 -8.13
CA LEU A 73 -1.11 -9.42 -8.84
C LEU A 73 -0.23 -10.64 -9.05
N ARG A 74 0.34 -10.75 -10.25
CA ARG A 74 1.30 -11.80 -10.60
C ARG A 74 2.70 -11.43 -10.13
N THR A 75 3.39 -12.39 -9.53
CA THR A 75 4.81 -12.29 -9.20
C THR A 75 5.67 -12.39 -10.46
N PRO A 76 6.90 -11.85 -10.47
CA PRO A 76 7.82 -12.02 -11.60
C PRO A 76 8.04 -13.48 -11.99
N SER A 77 8.04 -14.40 -11.01
CA SER A 77 8.17 -15.83 -11.29
C SER A 77 6.98 -16.40 -12.06
N GLU A 78 5.76 -15.98 -11.74
CA GLU A 78 4.56 -16.44 -12.45
C GLU A 78 4.50 -15.91 -13.88
N VAL A 79 5.01 -14.70 -14.12
CA VAL A 79 5.09 -14.13 -15.47
C VAL A 79 6.09 -14.87 -16.34
N VAL A 80 7.22 -15.31 -15.78
CA VAL A 80 8.26 -16.04 -16.53
C VAL A 80 7.84 -17.47 -16.88
N ASN A 81 7.05 -18.11 -16.04
CA ASN A 81 6.58 -19.49 -16.24
C ASN A 81 5.35 -19.61 -17.18
N ASP A 82 4.83 -18.49 -17.70
CA ASP A 82 3.63 -18.38 -18.55
C ASP A 82 4.01 -18.14 -20.04
N ILE A 83 5.27 -18.41 -20.40
CA ILE A 83 5.88 -18.26 -21.73
C ILE A 83 6.37 -19.63 -22.21
#